data_AF-A0A2G5BIS6-F1
#
_entry.id   AF-A0A2G5BIS6-F1
#
_cell.length_a   1.000
_cell.length_b   1.000
_cell.length_c   1.000
_cell.angle_alpha   90.00
_cell.angle_beta   90.00
_cell.angle_gamma   90.00
#
_symmetry.space_group_name_H-M   'P 1'
#
loop_
_entity.id
_entity.type
_entity.pdbx_description
1 polymer ?
#
loop_
_entity_poly.entity_id
_entity_poly.type
_entity_poly.pdbx_seq_one_letter_code
_entity_poly.pdbx_strand_id
1 'polypeptide(L)'
;MQTPRTGIASAASGETSTADSHDSDRQSMENRLCEALETLSQIRVTVMNHEQADEQVLEQRVDRLVRGYADMFSIKDRLNVNIPEEVLAYVKDGRNPDEFTSQFMERVASENQFTNGKISALTSFRQEYEAKLREFFPEDSTDRLNHQQTQQQQQPE
;
A
#
# COMPACT_ATOMS: atom_id res chain seq x y z
N MET A 1 -34.35 19.78 -4.12
CA MET A 1 -34.66 18.34 -4.28
C MET A 1 -33.47 17.55 -3.80
N GLN A 2 -33.71 16.71 -2.81
CA GLN A 2 -32.72 15.98 -2.04
C GLN A 2 -32.50 14.61 -2.69
N THR A 3 -31.27 14.32 -3.10
CA THR A 3 -30.90 12.98 -3.60
C THR A 3 -30.53 12.09 -2.41
N PRO A 4 -30.99 10.82 -2.38
CA PRO A 4 -30.74 9.93 -1.25
C PRO A 4 -29.26 9.52 -1.20
N ARG A 5 -28.66 9.62 -0.01
CA ARG A 5 -27.39 8.95 0.31
C ARG A 5 -27.65 7.46 0.32
N THR A 6 -27.13 6.75 -0.69
CA THR A 6 -26.96 5.31 -0.65
C THR A 6 -26.11 4.96 0.57
N GLY A 7 -26.68 4.16 1.47
CA GLY A 7 -26.04 3.72 2.70
C GLY A 7 -24.76 2.95 2.39
N ILE A 8 -23.65 3.44 2.93
CA ILE A 8 -22.47 2.60 3.14
C ILE A 8 -22.84 1.58 4.22
N ALA A 9 -22.67 0.32 3.84
CA ALA A 9 -23.06 -0.85 4.58
C ALA A 9 -22.41 -0.91 5.96
N SER A 10 -23.20 -1.38 6.92
CA SER A 10 -22.76 -2.03 8.13
C SER A 10 -21.86 -3.22 7.79
N ALA A 11 -20.55 -3.10 8.05
CA ALA A 11 -19.57 -4.19 7.96
C ALA A 11 -18.38 -3.94 8.88
N ALA A 12 -18.61 -3.55 10.14
CA ALA A 12 -17.53 -3.21 11.10
C ALA A 12 -17.40 -4.24 12.25
N SER A 13 -17.81 -5.49 12.05
CA SER A 13 -17.83 -6.47 13.16
C SER A 13 -17.15 -7.81 12.87
N GLY A 14 -16.34 -7.91 11.80
CA GLY A 14 -15.69 -9.16 11.41
C GLY A 14 -14.16 -9.13 11.21
N GLU A 15 -13.50 -7.96 11.22
CA GLU A 15 -12.10 -7.84 10.77
C GLU A 15 -11.03 -7.79 11.88
N THR A 16 -11.42 -7.73 13.15
CA THR A 16 -10.45 -7.48 14.24
C THR A 16 -9.61 -8.69 14.64
N SER A 17 -10.09 -9.94 14.45
CA SER A 17 -9.39 -11.12 15.00
C SER A 17 -8.16 -11.59 14.21
N THR A 18 -8.04 -11.23 12.92
CA THR A 18 -6.90 -11.64 12.07
C THR A 18 -5.80 -10.58 12.01
N ALA A 19 -6.15 -9.30 12.18
CA ALA A 19 -5.17 -8.21 12.21
C ALA A 19 -4.23 -8.31 13.44
N ASP A 20 -4.78 -8.63 14.60
CA ASP A 20 -4.00 -8.76 15.85
C ASP A 20 -2.98 -9.92 15.79
N SER A 21 -3.27 -11.02 15.07
CA SER A 21 -2.33 -12.15 14.98
C SER A 21 -1.16 -11.85 14.06
N HIS A 22 -1.39 -11.17 12.93
CA HIS A 22 -0.31 -10.79 12.02
C HIS A 22 0.65 -9.78 12.66
N ASP A 23 0.13 -8.85 13.46
CA ASP A 23 0.96 -7.87 14.15
C ASP A 23 1.77 -8.50 15.30
N SER A 24 1.20 -9.50 15.99
CA SER A 24 1.93 -10.31 16.99
C SER A 24 3.06 -11.12 16.37
N ASP A 25 2.82 -11.72 15.20
CA ASP A 25 3.82 -12.49 14.47
C ASP A 25 4.96 -11.61 13.95
N ARG A 26 4.63 -10.40 13.47
CA ARG A 26 5.60 -9.38 13.08
C ARG A 26 6.45 -8.93 14.26
N GLN A 27 5.82 -8.60 15.38
CA GLN A 27 6.53 -8.21 16.60
C GLN A 27 7.47 -9.31 17.09
N SER A 28 7.03 -10.57 17.00
CA SER A 28 7.86 -11.73 17.37
C SER A 28 9.10 -11.83 16.48
N MET A 29 8.95 -11.63 15.17
CA MET A 29 10.08 -11.61 14.22
C MET A 29 11.04 -10.45 14.49
N GLU A 30 10.52 -9.24 14.74
CA GLU A 30 11.31 -8.06 15.08
C GLU A 30 12.13 -8.28 16.36
N ASN A 31 11.51 -8.86 17.41
CA ASN A 31 12.20 -9.19 18.65
C ASN A 31 13.34 -10.18 18.41
N ARG A 32 13.13 -11.23 17.58
CA ARG A 32 14.17 -12.20 17.24
C ARG A 32 15.33 -11.59 16.44
N LEU A 33 15.04 -10.66 15.53
CA LEU A 33 16.08 -9.90 14.81
C LEU A 33 16.93 -9.06 15.77
N CYS A 34 16.29 -8.38 16.73
CA CYS A 34 16.99 -7.61 17.77
C CYS A 34 17.88 -8.51 18.65
N GLU A 35 17.36 -9.66 19.10
CA GLU A 35 18.14 -10.64 19.88
C GLU A 35 19.35 -11.20 19.10
N ALA A 36 19.19 -11.44 17.80
CA ALA A 36 20.28 -11.90 16.93
C ALA A 36 21.37 -10.83 16.77
N LEU A 37 20.98 -9.57 16.56
CA LEU A 37 21.91 -8.44 16.51
C LEU A 37 22.66 -8.25 17.83
N GLU A 38 21.95 -8.37 18.96
CA GLU A 38 22.58 -8.31 20.28
C GLU A 38 23.58 -9.45 20.48
N THR A 39 23.21 -10.67 20.10
CA THR A 39 24.11 -11.84 20.18
C THR A 39 25.36 -11.64 19.32
N LEU A 40 25.22 -11.11 18.10
CA LEU A 40 26.35 -10.75 17.24
C LEU A 40 27.26 -9.69 17.87
N SER A 41 26.68 -8.68 18.53
CA SER A 41 27.43 -7.66 19.25
C SER A 41 28.21 -8.26 20.42
N GLN A 42 27.58 -9.14 21.19
CA GLN A 42 28.22 -9.84 22.31
C GLN A 42 29.36 -10.75 21.83
N ILE A 43 29.18 -11.47 20.72
CA ILE A 43 30.24 -12.27 20.07
C ILE A 43 31.43 -11.37 19.70
N ARG A 44 31.17 -10.21 19.08
CA ARG A 44 32.24 -9.25 18.74
C ARG A 44 33.06 -8.86 19.97
N VAL A 45 32.40 -8.56 21.09
CA VAL A 45 33.07 -8.17 22.34
C VAL A 45 33.90 -9.33 22.90
N THR A 46 33.35 -10.54 22.95
CA THR A 46 34.08 -11.74 23.42
C THR A 46 35.31 -12.03 22.55
N VAL A 47 35.20 -11.89 21.23
CA VAL A 47 36.34 -12.08 20.32
C VAL A 47 37.41 -10.99 20.49
N MET A 48 37.01 -9.73 20.73
CA MET A 48 37.97 -8.64 20.95
C MET A 48 38.73 -8.75 22.29
N ASN A 49 38.09 -9.31 23.32
CA ASN A 49 38.63 -9.39 24.68
C ASN A 49 39.14 -10.79 25.05
N HIS A 50 39.42 -11.63 24.06
CA HIS A 50 39.63 -13.06 24.25
C HIS A 50 40.79 -13.38 25.21
N GLU A 51 40.47 -14.07 26.31
CA GLU A 51 41.39 -14.87 27.14
C GLU A 51 41.06 -16.38 26.99
N GLN A 52 41.99 -17.28 27.34
CA GLN A 52 41.83 -18.74 27.14
C GLN A 52 40.58 -19.37 27.81
N ALA A 53 39.91 -18.68 28.73
CA ALA A 53 38.68 -19.12 29.37
C ALA A 53 37.38 -18.84 28.58
N ASP A 54 37.46 -18.05 27.48
CA ASP A 54 36.28 -17.57 26.73
C ASP A 54 35.81 -18.49 25.59
N GLU A 55 36.53 -19.59 25.30
CA GLU A 55 36.24 -20.44 24.14
C GLU A 55 34.86 -21.12 24.25
N GLN A 56 34.51 -21.65 25.43
CA GLN A 56 33.19 -22.25 25.66
C GLN A 56 32.05 -21.21 25.63
N VAL A 57 32.32 -19.98 26.05
CA VAL A 57 31.33 -18.89 26.03
C VAL A 57 31.05 -18.46 24.59
N LEU A 58 32.08 -18.44 23.75
CA LEU A 58 31.95 -18.16 22.32
C LEU A 58 31.12 -19.23 21.61
N GLU A 59 31.42 -20.52 21.85
CA GLU A 59 30.65 -21.64 21.29
C GLU A 59 29.16 -21.52 21.61
N GLN A 60 28.82 -21.30 22.89
CA GLN A 60 27.42 -21.14 23.31
C GLN A 60 26.71 -19.96 22.63
N ARG A 61 27.43 -18.85 22.37
CA ARG A 61 26.87 -17.67 21.70
C ARG A 61 26.64 -17.92 20.21
N VAL A 62 27.55 -18.62 19.55
CA VAL A 62 27.38 -19.04 18.15
C VAL A 62 26.20 -19.99 18.03
N ASP A 63 26.09 -20.97 18.92
CA ASP A 63 24.94 -21.89 18.97
C ASP A 63 23.61 -21.14 19.17
N ARG A 64 23.60 -20.15 20.08
CA ARG A 64 22.43 -19.29 20.29
C ARG A 64 22.05 -18.52 19.03
N LEU A 65 23.03 -17.98 18.30
CA LEU A 65 22.81 -17.27 17.05
C LEU A 65 22.21 -18.19 15.98
N VAL A 66 22.76 -19.40 15.81
CA VAL A 66 22.27 -20.40 14.85
C VAL A 66 20.82 -20.80 15.18
N ARG A 67 20.50 -21.04 16.46
CA ARG A 67 19.12 -21.32 16.89
C ARG A 67 18.19 -20.14 16.63
N GLY A 68 18.65 -18.92 16.88
CA GLY A 68 17.90 -17.70 16.57
C GLY A 68 17.55 -17.60 15.08
N TYR A 69 18.48 -17.95 14.18
CA TYR A 69 18.20 -18.00 12.74
C TYR A 69 17.20 -19.10 12.36
N ALA A 70 17.27 -20.28 13.00
CA ALA A 70 16.31 -21.35 12.78
C ALA A 70 14.89 -20.94 13.22
N ASP A 71 14.77 -20.28 14.37
CA ASP A 71 13.50 -19.77 14.88
C ASP A 71 12.91 -18.71 13.93
N MET A 72 13.73 -17.76 13.47
CA MET A 72 13.29 -16.76 12.48
C MET A 72 12.81 -17.40 11.18
N PHE A 73 13.49 -18.46 10.70
CA PHE A 73 13.08 -19.19 9.51
C PHE A 73 11.70 -19.86 9.69
N SER A 74 11.34 -20.28 10.90
CA SER A 74 10.02 -20.86 11.18
C SER A 74 8.89 -19.82 11.22
N ILE A 75 9.19 -18.57 11.60
CA ILE A 75 8.21 -17.48 11.68
C ILE A 75 7.94 -16.89 10.28
N LYS A 76 8.90 -16.97 9.35
CA LYS A 76 8.80 -16.33 8.02
C LYS A 76 7.53 -16.73 7.26
N ASP A 77 7.10 -18.00 7.37
CA ASP A 77 5.96 -18.53 6.60
C ASP A 77 4.61 -18.03 7.14
N ARG A 78 4.59 -17.47 8.35
CA ARG A 78 3.41 -16.83 8.95
C ARG A 78 3.28 -15.35 8.59
N LEU A 79 4.36 -14.73 8.10
CA LEU A 79 4.39 -13.34 7.68
C LEU A 79 3.99 -13.22 6.21
N ASN A 80 2.69 -13.11 5.96
CA ASN A 80 2.17 -12.91 4.60
C ASN A 80 2.07 -11.42 4.25
N VAL A 81 3.22 -10.78 3.99
CA VAL A 81 3.29 -9.37 3.58
C VAL A 81 3.97 -9.29 2.21
N ASN A 82 3.30 -8.64 1.25
CA ASN A 82 3.88 -8.35 -0.04
C ASN A 82 4.64 -7.02 0.02
N ILE A 83 5.92 -7.05 -0.37
CA ILE A 83 6.80 -5.88 -0.33
C ILE A 83 7.14 -5.50 -1.79
N PRO A 84 6.85 -4.27 -2.24
CA PRO A 84 7.25 -3.81 -3.56
C PRO A 84 8.78 -3.88 -3.76
N GLU A 85 9.22 -4.27 -4.95
CA GLU A 85 10.65 -4.39 -5.26
C GLU A 85 11.38 -3.04 -5.14
N GLU A 86 10.68 -1.94 -5.41
CA GLU A 86 11.18 -0.59 -5.29
C GLU A 86 11.53 -0.26 -3.83
N VAL A 87 10.67 -0.64 -2.87
CA VAL A 87 10.96 -0.46 -1.43
C VAL A 87 12.19 -1.26 -1.03
N LEU A 88 12.35 -2.47 -1.58
CA LEU A 88 13.54 -3.30 -1.32
C LEU A 88 14.82 -2.64 -1.88
N ALA A 89 14.73 -1.94 -3.01
CA ALA A 89 15.87 -1.18 -3.55
C ALA A 89 16.29 -0.05 -2.61
N TYR A 90 15.34 0.68 -2.01
CA TYR A 90 15.65 1.73 -1.01
C TYR A 90 16.41 1.16 0.18
N VAL A 91 15.98 0.00 0.71
CA VAL A 91 16.67 -0.66 1.83
C VAL A 91 18.08 -1.11 1.43
N LYS A 92 18.26 -1.69 0.24
CA LYS A 92 19.58 -2.11 -0.27
C LYS A 92 20.56 -0.94 -0.41
N ASP A 93 20.07 0.21 -0.83
CA ASP A 93 20.87 1.43 -1.01
C ASP A 93 21.08 2.21 0.31
N GLY A 94 20.53 1.73 1.43
CA GLY A 94 20.61 2.41 2.73
C GLY A 94 19.75 3.68 2.82
N ARG A 95 18.76 3.84 1.95
CA ARG A 95 17.79 4.95 1.98
C ARG A 95 16.61 4.61 2.90
N ASN A 96 15.91 5.65 3.35
CA ASN A 96 14.69 5.46 4.13
C ASN A 96 13.55 4.95 3.23
N PRO A 97 12.96 3.77 3.48
CA PRO A 97 11.81 3.27 2.70
C PRO A 97 10.57 4.18 2.78
N ASP A 98 10.42 5.01 3.81
CA ASP A 98 9.30 5.96 3.92
C ASP A 98 9.35 7.04 2.83
N GLU A 99 10.53 7.32 2.29
CA GLU A 99 10.70 8.26 1.18
C GLU A 99 9.99 7.74 -0.08
N PHE A 100 10.05 6.43 -0.35
CA PHE A 100 9.28 5.82 -1.44
C PHE A 100 7.79 6.01 -1.22
N THR A 101 7.29 5.73 -0.01
CA THR A 101 5.87 5.89 0.33
C THR A 101 5.42 7.34 0.11
N SER A 102 6.20 8.32 0.57
CA SER A 102 5.89 9.75 0.39
C SER A 102 5.87 10.14 -1.08
N GLN A 103 6.88 9.73 -1.86
CA GLN A 103 6.95 10.04 -3.30
C GLN A 103 5.80 9.38 -4.07
N PHE A 104 5.46 8.14 -3.71
CA PHE A 104 4.33 7.43 -4.31
C PHE A 104 3.01 8.15 -4.03
N MET A 105 2.77 8.56 -2.78
CA MET A 105 1.58 9.33 -2.42
C MET A 105 1.52 10.67 -3.18
N GLU A 106 2.63 11.39 -3.26
CA GLU A 106 2.70 12.67 -4.00
C GLU A 106 2.41 12.47 -5.50
N ARG A 107 2.98 11.43 -6.10
CA ARG A 107 2.72 11.07 -7.49
C ARG A 107 1.25 10.73 -7.72
N VAL A 108 0.66 9.90 -6.87
CA VAL A 108 -0.76 9.52 -6.95
C VAL A 108 -1.65 10.76 -6.85
N ALA A 109 -1.36 11.68 -5.92
CA ALA A 109 -2.11 12.93 -5.78
C ALA A 109 -2.00 13.80 -7.03
N SER A 110 -0.78 13.95 -7.57
CA SER A 110 -0.51 14.73 -8.79
C SER A 110 -1.21 14.14 -10.02
N GLU A 111 -1.09 12.82 -10.23
CA GLU A 111 -1.75 12.12 -11.35
C GLU A 111 -3.28 12.18 -11.23
N ASN A 112 -3.83 12.10 -10.02
CA ASN A 112 -5.27 12.24 -9.79
C ASN A 112 -5.75 13.66 -10.16
N GLN A 113 -5.08 14.70 -9.67
CA GLN A 113 -5.40 16.08 -10.00
C GLN A 113 -5.29 16.36 -11.51
N PHE A 114 -4.21 15.87 -12.13
CA PHE A 114 -4.00 16.01 -13.57
C PHE A 114 -5.10 15.32 -14.38
N THR A 115 -5.50 14.12 -13.99
CA THR A 115 -6.58 13.37 -14.65
C THR A 115 -7.92 14.08 -14.47
N ASN A 116 -8.22 14.58 -13.27
CA ASN A 116 -9.42 15.37 -13.03
C ASN A 116 -9.43 16.67 -13.87
N GLY A 117 -8.29 17.33 -14.00
CA GLY A 117 -8.12 18.49 -14.88
C GLY A 117 -8.43 18.19 -16.34
N LYS A 118 -7.97 17.04 -16.85
CA LYS A 118 -8.32 16.57 -18.22
C LYS A 118 -9.81 16.32 -18.38
N ILE A 119 -10.44 15.65 -17.42
CA ILE A 119 -11.89 15.36 -17.44
C ILE A 119 -12.67 16.68 -17.43
N SER A 120 -12.29 17.62 -16.57
CA SER A 120 -12.91 18.95 -16.49
C SER A 120 -12.77 19.73 -17.79
N ALA A 121 -11.57 19.76 -18.39
CA ALA A 121 -11.33 20.44 -19.67
C ALA A 121 -12.16 19.83 -20.81
N LEU A 122 -12.23 18.49 -20.90
CA LEU A 122 -13.03 17.81 -21.91
C LEU A 122 -14.52 18.06 -21.72
N THR A 123 -14.98 18.10 -20.47
CA THR A 123 -16.38 18.40 -20.14
C THR A 123 -16.74 19.83 -20.56
N SER A 124 -15.90 20.80 -20.23
CA SER A 124 -16.07 22.21 -20.64
C SER A 124 -16.04 22.36 -22.17
N PHE A 125 -15.10 21.69 -22.84
CA PHE A 125 -15.03 21.68 -24.31
C PHE A 125 -16.31 21.12 -24.93
N ARG A 126 -16.81 20.00 -24.41
CA ARG A 126 -18.06 19.39 -24.87
C ARG A 126 -19.24 20.35 -24.71
N GLN A 127 -19.35 21.04 -23.57
CA GLN A 127 -20.42 21.99 -23.32
C GLN A 127 -20.38 23.17 -24.29
N GLU A 128 -19.21 23.76 -24.52
CA GLU A 128 -19.04 24.87 -25.46
C GLU A 128 -19.31 24.42 -26.90
N TYR A 129 -18.81 23.25 -27.28
CA TYR A 129 -19.06 22.66 -28.59
C TYR A 129 -20.55 22.40 -28.83
N GLU A 130 -21.25 21.81 -27.86
CA GLU A 130 -22.71 21.59 -27.93
C GLU A 130 -23.48 22.91 -28.00
N ALA A 131 -23.04 23.95 -27.28
CA ALA A 131 -23.65 25.28 -27.34
C ALA A 131 -23.48 25.91 -28.73
N LYS A 132 -22.27 25.87 -29.29
CA LYS A 132 -21.99 26.37 -30.65
C LYS A 132 -22.73 25.58 -31.72
N LEU A 133 -22.80 24.26 -31.59
CA LEU A 133 -23.53 23.42 -32.53
C LEU A 133 -25.02 23.78 -32.54
N ARG A 134 -25.62 24.04 -31.37
CA ARG A 134 -27.03 24.49 -31.25
C ARG A 134 -27.24 25.89 -31.86
N GLU A 135 -26.25 26.77 -31.77
CA GLU A 135 -26.29 28.12 -32.36
C GLU A 135 -26.31 28.06 -33.91
N PHE A 136 -25.45 27.24 -34.52
CA PHE A 136 -25.31 27.18 -35.98
C PHE A 136 -26.25 26.18 -36.67
N PHE A 137 -26.69 25.13 -35.98
CA PHE A 137 -27.56 24.07 -36.50
C PHE A 137 -28.74 23.79 -35.55
N PRO A 138 -29.71 24.71 -35.47
CA PRO A 138 -30.84 24.58 -34.55
C PRO A 138 -31.74 23.36 -34.85
N GLU A 139 -31.94 23.01 -36.12
CA GLU A 139 -32.81 21.87 -36.54
C GLU A 139 -32.26 20.50 -36.08
N ASP A 140 -30.95 20.28 -36.15
CA ASP A 140 -30.30 19.02 -35.71
C ASP A 140 -30.25 18.88 -34.18
N SER A 141 -30.31 20.00 -33.46
CA SER A 141 -30.19 20.01 -31.99
C SER A 141 -31.44 19.44 -31.30
N THR A 142 -32.61 19.60 -31.94
CA THR A 142 -33.90 19.03 -31.51
C THR A 142 -33.95 17.51 -31.68
N ASP A 143 -33.35 16.96 -32.74
CA ASP A 143 -33.34 15.52 -32.98
C ASP A 143 -32.47 14.76 -31.96
N ARG A 144 -31.35 15.33 -31.51
CA ARG A 144 -30.51 14.70 -30.47
C ARG A 144 -31.17 14.71 -29.08
N LEU A 145 -31.92 15.77 -28.74
CA LEU A 145 -32.74 15.79 -27.52
C LEU A 145 -33.83 14.72 -27.55
N ASN A 146 -34.51 14.58 -28.69
CA ASN A 146 -35.54 13.56 -28.87
C ASN A 146 -34.95 12.14 -28.82
N HIS A 147 -33.78 11.89 -29.43
CA HIS A 147 -33.12 10.59 -29.38
C HIS A 147 -32.65 10.19 -27.96
N GLN A 148 -32.19 11.16 -27.16
CA GLN A 148 -31.78 10.94 -25.77
C GLN A 148 -32.96 10.75 -24.80
N GLN A 149 -34.13 11.33 -25.11
CA GLN A 149 -35.39 11.05 -24.39
C GLN A 149 -35.99 9.69 -24.78
N THR A 150 -35.92 9.32 -26.06
CA THR A 150 -36.47 8.04 -26.56
C THR A 150 -35.73 6.83 -25.96
N GLN A 151 -34.41 6.94 -25.75
CA GLN A 151 -33.63 5.89 -25.07
C GLN A 151 -33.92 5.77 -23.55
N GLN A 152 -34.40 6.83 -22.89
CA GLN A 152 -34.83 6.76 -21.49
C GLN A 152 -36.25 6.20 -21.31
N GLN A 153 -37.09 6.19 -22.36
CA GLN A 153 -38.45 5.64 -22.34
C GLN A 153 -38.55 4.20 -22.88
N GLN A 154 -37.46 3.60 -23.36
CA GLN A 154 -37.42 2.23 -23.90
C GLN A 154 -36.71 1.20 -23.01
N GLN A 155 -36.51 1.47 -21.72
CA GLN A 155 -36.28 0.38 -20.76
C GLN A 155 -37.65 -0.23 -20.38
N PRO A 156 -37.96 -1.48 -20.76
CA PRO A 156 -39.11 -2.18 -20.23
C PRO A 156 -38.89 -2.51 -18.74
N GLU A 157 -39.97 -2.50 -17.96
CA GLU A 157 -40.04 -3.12 -16.62
C GLU A 157 -39.60 -4.59 -16.64
#